data_AF-A0A3L7NFS7-F1
#
_entry.id   AF-A0A3L7NFS7-F1
#
_cell.length_a   1.000
_cell.length_b   1.000
_cell.length_c   1.000
_cell.angle_alpha   90.00
_cell.angle_beta   90.00
_cell.angle_gamma   90.00
#
_symmetry.space_group_name_H-M   'P 1'
#
loop_
_entity.id
_entity.type
_entity.pdbx_description
1 polymer ?
#
loop_
_entity_poly.entity_id
_entity_poly.type
_entity_poly.pdbx_seq_one_letter_code
_entity_poly.pdbx_strand_id
1 'polypeptide(L)' 'NVYQWNDLDGTAGSSRRLRGGFWGNGSYHVSSSHRSFNGDPSIEDIGFGFRLAIPPTPV' A
#
# COMPACT_ATOMS: atom_id res chain seq x y z
N ASN A 1 -8.17 9.82 2.82
CA ASN A 1 -7.18 8.79 3.23
C ASN A 1 -7.48 7.52 2.46
N VAL A 2 -6.47 6.88 1.88
CA VAL A 2 -6.61 5.78 0.90
C VAL A 2 -5.54 4.72 1.12
N TYR A 3 -5.81 3.51 0.65
CA TYR A 3 -4.84 2.42 0.63
C TYR A 3 -3.63 2.83 -0.22
N GLN A 4 -2.43 2.52 0.26
CA GLN A 4 -1.19 2.88 -0.40
C GLN A 4 -0.50 1.64 -0.97
N TRP A 5 -0.18 1.67 -2.26
CA TRP A 5 0.71 0.70 -2.89
C TRP A 5 2.09 0.70 -2.22
N ASN A 6 2.64 -0.50 -2.01
CA ASN A 6 3.88 -0.68 -1.28
C ASN A 6 4.68 -1.89 -1.79
N ASP A 7 5.89 -1.63 -2.27
CA ASP A 7 6.82 -2.63 -2.81
C ASP A 7 7.76 -3.13 -1.70
N LEU A 8 7.19 -3.55 -0.56
CA LEU A 8 7.89 -3.83 0.72
C LEU A 8 9.22 -4.59 0.66
N ASP A 9 9.38 -5.49 -0.29
CA ASP A 9 10.56 -6.34 -0.48
C ASP A 9 11.46 -5.86 -1.63
N GLY A 10 11.21 -4.66 -2.16
CA GLY A 10 11.90 -4.10 -3.31
C GLY A 10 11.59 -4.81 -4.63
N THR A 11 10.66 -5.77 -4.63
CA THR A 11 10.30 -6.52 -5.83
C THR A 11 8.97 -6.04 -6.39
N ALA A 12 9.01 -5.52 -7.62
CA ALA A 12 7.81 -5.27 -8.41
C ALA A 12 7.25 -6.61 -8.91
N GLY A 13 6.57 -7.34 -8.03
CA GLY A 13 5.89 -8.60 -8.36
C GLY A 13 4.56 -8.40 -9.09
N SER A 14 4.00 -9.51 -9.59
CA SER A 14 2.64 -9.55 -10.18
C SER A 14 1.53 -9.26 -9.18
N SER A 15 1.84 -9.25 -7.89
CA SER A 15 0.94 -8.83 -6.82
C SER A 15 1.65 -7.84 -5.92
N ARG A 16 1.04 -6.68 -5.72
CA ARG A 16 1.53 -5.66 -4.80
C ARG A 16 0.63 -5.59 -3.57
N ARG A 17 1.21 -5.24 -2.44
CA ARG A 17 0.48 -5.13 -1.17
C ARG A 17 0.00 -3.71 -0.95
N LEU A 18 -1.19 -3.57 -0.39
CA LEU A 18 -1.72 -2.29 0.07
C LEU A 18 -1.60 -2.15 1.60
N ARG A 19 -1.45 -0.91 2.06
CA ARG A 19 -1.36 -0.53 3.49
C ARG A 19 -2.18 0.71 3.80
N GLY A 20 -2.59 0.87 5.05
CA GLY A 20 -3.13 2.14 5.58
C GLY A 20 -4.66 2.28 5.56
N GLY A 21 -5.40 1.37 4.92
CA GLY A 21 -6.86 1.44 4.83
C GLY A 21 -7.34 2.57 3.92
N PHE A 22 -8.65 2.64 3.66
CA PHE A 22 -9.29 3.79 3.02
C PHE A 22 -10.41 4.38 3.89
N TRP A 23 -10.97 5.51 3.45
CA TRP A 23 -11.96 6.30 4.19
C TRP A 23 -13.23 5.54 4.64
N GLY A 24 -13.59 4.44 3.97
CA GLY A 24 -14.74 3.60 4.32
C GLY A 24 -14.41 2.43 5.24
N ASN A 25 -13.15 2.24 5.65
CA ASN A 25 -12.77 1.12 6.49
C ASN A 25 -12.93 1.37 8.00
N GLY A 26 -13.14 0.27 8.73
CA GLY A 26 -13.06 0.24 10.19
C GLY A 26 -11.62 0.17 10.72
N SER A 27 -11.48 0.31 12.05
CA SER A 27 -10.20 0.41 12.78
C SER A 27 -9.21 -0.72 12.49
N TYR A 28 -9.70 -1.95 12.29
CA TYR A 28 -8.85 -3.10 11.96
C TYR A 28 -8.00 -2.88 10.69
N HIS A 29 -8.56 -2.24 9.67
CA HIS A 29 -7.91 -2.14 8.35
C HIS A 29 -6.91 -0.97 8.28
N VAL A 30 -7.10 0.05 9.13
CA VAL A 30 -6.18 1.18 9.28
C VAL A 30 -5.05 0.89 10.28
N SER A 31 -5.07 -0.28 10.94
CA SER A 31 -3.97 -0.76 11.77
C SER A 31 -2.67 -0.86 10.95
N SER A 32 -1.55 -0.48 11.55
CA SER A 32 -0.22 -0.55 10.93
C SER A 32 0.20 -1.98 10.55
N SER A 33 -0.32 -2.98 11.28
CA SER A 33 -0.07 -4.39 11.02
C SER A 33 -0.91 -4.96 9.88
N HIS A 34 -2.01 -4.30 9.51
CA HIS A 34 -2.92 -4.79 8.50
C HIS A 34 -2.28 -4.76 7.11
N ARG A 35 -2.50 -5.84 6.37
CA ARG A 35 -1.92 -6.06 5.04
C ARG A 35 -3.03 -6.53 4.13
N SER A 36 -3.43 -5.70 3.15
CA SER A 36 -4.32 -6.22 2.11
C SER A 36 -3.50 -7.14 1.21
N PHE A 37 -3.95 -8.38 1.10
CA PHE A 37 -3.40 -9.37 0.20
C PHE A 37 -4.19 -9.27 -1.09
N ASN A 38 -3.51 -9.09 -2.22
CA ASN A 38 -4.04 -9.16 -3.60
C ASN A 38 -4.49 -7.83 -4.22
N GLY A 39 -3.55 -6.90 -4.42
CA GLY A 39 -3.72 -5.88 -5.45
C GLY A 39 -3.04 -6.34 -6.74
N ASP A 40 -3.82 -6.72 -7.75
CA ASP A 40 -3.35 -6.70 -9.13
C ASP A 40 -2.88 -5.24 -9.41
N PRO A 41 -1.60 -5.03 -9.79
CA PRO A 41 -1.05 -3.69 -10.01
C PRO A 41 -1.79 -2.87 -11.08
N SER A 42 -2.62 -3.50 -11.91
CA SER A 42 -3.44 -2.83 -12.92
C SER A 42 -4.79 -2.33 -12.40
N ILE A 43 -5.18 -2.67 -11.16
CA ILE A 43 -6.43 -2.21 -10.58
C ILE A 43 -6.33 -0.73 -10.21
N GLU A 44 -7.25 0.06 -10.78
CA GLU A 44 -7.51 1.44 -10.41
C GLU A 44 -8.80 1.53 -9.59
N ASP A 45 -8.73 2.11 -8.40
CA ASP A 45 -9.87 2.29 -7.50
C ASP A 45 -9.75 3.63 -6.75
N ILE A 46 -10.88 4.28 -6.48
CA ILE A 46 -10.92 5.59 -5.77
C ILE A 46 -10.38 5.50 -4.33
N GLY A 47 -10.33 4.30 -3.76
CA GLY A 47 -9.78 4.00 -2.45
C GLY A 47 -8.30 3.64 -2.46
N PHE A 48 -7.63 3.63 -3.63
CA PHE A 48 -6.21 3.28 -3.80
C PHE A 48 -5.38 4.50 -4.20
N GLY A 49 -4.10 4.50 -3.80
CA GLY A 49 -3.14 5.56 -4.10
C GLY A 49 -1.71 5.11 -3.82
N PHE A 50 -0.76 6.05 -3.86
CA PHE A 50 0.64 5.78 -3.51
C PHE A 50 1.31 7.00 -2.89
N ARG A 51 2.44 6.75 -2.22
CA ARG A 51 3.41 7.76 -1.80
C ARG A 51 4.81 7.26 -2.13
N LEU A 52 5.67 8.16 -2.57
CA LEU A 52 7.05 7.84 -2.91
C LEU A 52 7.91 7.88 -1.64
N ALA A 53 8.88 6.96 -1.56
CA ALA A 53 9.93 6.97 -0.57
C ALA A 53 11.27 7.21 -1.27
N ILE A 54 12.15 8.00 -0.65
CA ILE A 54 13.50 8.25 -1.14
C ILE A 54 14.45 7.41 -0.27
N PRO A 55 15.40 6.67 -0.86
CA PRO A 55 16.43 5.97 -0.09
C PRO A 55 17.21 6.97 0.78
N PRO A 56 17.60 6.61 2.02
CA PRO A 56 18.48 7.46 2.81
C PRO A 56 19.82 7.66 2.10
N THR A 57 20.37 8.86 2.15
CA THR A 57 21.73 9.14 1.68
C THR A 57 22.75 8.40 2.55
N PRO A 58 23.72 7.67 1.98
CA PRO A 58 24.80 7.05 2.74
C PRO A 58 25.58 8.11 3.53
N VAL A 59 25.90 7.81 4.79
CA VAL A 59 26.79 8.61 5.65
C VAL A 59 28.25 8.20 5.49
#